data_AF-A0A1H9G5Y7-F1
#
_entry.id   AF-A0A1H9G5Y7-F1
#
_cell.length_a   1.000
_cell.length_b   1.000
_cell.length_c   1.000
_cell.angle_alpha   90.00
_cell.angle_beta   90.00
_cell.angle_gamma   90.00
#
_symmetry.space_group_name_H-M   'P 1'
#
loop_
_entity.id
_entity.type
_entity.pdbx_description
1 polymer ?
#
loop_
_entity_poly.entity_id
_entity_poly.type
_entity_poly.pdbx_seq_one_letter_code
_entity_poly.pdbx_strand_id
1 'polypeptide(L)'
;MIPSFSLPHHYKLNYQKNSNILAEEYKVIYFNTQKNANSTMKAQFVEVLGLSKTKDFPKDVHYSYNFPAAMQSELLSTYRKYLKFIILRNPWERLVSCYKSKIESSSKTGEDYILDSSPDLYIGMPFEEFVEVVCSIPDSKADFHFCSQIYLALYDDGTFPMNYLCNMENLAFHIKEIKEKTGIPFTSLPQLNKSANFRYETFYTPDLVEKVAVRYQADVEFFQYKFGVENKDFPFGKVSESWKDEMLNHPMMITLIKEKNQELLQQVKLKKLAQTKEIKKMEKDIVKLQNNQRELHAIKASFVWKAAYPLRKVISFFLRKNTH
;
A
#
# COMPACT_ATOMS: atom_id res chain seq x y z
N MET A 1 18.07 -27.25 -5.72
CA MET A 1 16.97 -26.39 -6.18
C MET A 1 16.71 -25.38 -5.09
N ILE A 2 16.96 -24.10 -5.35
CA ILE A 2 16.73 -23.01 -4.40
C ILE A 2 15.23 -22.65 -4.52
N PRO A 3 14.43 -22.65 -3.44
CA PRO A 3 13.07 -22.15 -3.52
C PRO A 3 13.14 -20.66 -3.81
N SER A 4 12.53 -20.25 -4.92
CA SER A 4 12.33 -18.85 -5.28
C SER A 4 11.36 -18.21 -4.30
N PHE A 5 11.87 -17.69 -3.18
CA PHE A 5 11.15 -16.72 -2.37
C PHE A 5 11.19 -15.36 -3.07
N SER A 6 10.38 -15.23 -4.11
CA SER A 6 9.91 -13.92 -4.54
C SER A 6 8.60 -13.65 -3.79
N LEU A 7 8.70 -13.07 -2.59
CA LEU A 7 7.56 -12.35 -2.04
C LEU A 7 7.17 -11.28 -3.07
N PRO A 8 5.88 -11.15 -3.40
CA PRO A 8 5.51 -10.27 -4.47
C PRO A 8 5.70 -8.80 -4.11
N HIS A 9 6.70 -8.18 -4.76
CA HIS A 9 6.92 -6.74 -4.83
C HIS A 9 5.65 -5.94 -5.22
N HIS A 10 4.61 -6.59 -5.76
CA HIS A 10 3.39 -5.97 -6.23
C HIS A 10 2.44 -5.43 -5.15
N TYR A 11 2.51 -5.90 -3.89
CA TYR A 11 1.55 -5.47 -2.86
C TYR A 11 1.92 -4.17 -2.13
N LYS A 12 3.20 -3.97 -1.73
CA LYS A 12 3.67 -2.64 -1.25
C LYS A 12 3.44 -1.55 -2.31
N LEU A 13 3.58 -1.90 -3.59
CA LEU A 13 3.29 -1.01 -4.72
C LEU A 13 1.78 -0.71 -4.89
N ASN A 14 0.89 -1.65 -4.58
CA ASN A 14 -0.57 -1.44 -4.63
C ASN A 14 -1.13 -0.69 -3.41
N TYR A 15 -0.49 -0.78 -2.24
CA TYR A 15 -0.88 0.05 -1.08
C TYR A 15 -0.68 1.54 -1.37
N GLN A 16 0.41 1.92 -2.04
CA GLN A 16 0.63 3.31 -2.46
C GLN A 16 -0.49 3.82 -3.40
N LYS A 17 -1.01 2.96 -4.29
CA LYS A 17 -2.08 3.29 -5.25
C LYS A 17 -3.47 3.48 -4.60
N ASN A 18 -3.66 2.93 -3.40
CA ASN A 18 -4.90 3.04 -2.60
C ASN A 18 -4.61 3.59 -1.20
N SER A 19 -3.61 4.46 -1.04
CA SER A 19 -3.21 5.04 0.26
C SER A 19 -4.19 6.11 0.73
N ASN A 20 -4.87 6.77 -0.20
CA ASN A 20 -5.87 7.79 0.09
C ASN A 20 -7.07 7.71 -0.87
N ILE A 21 -8.14 8.42 -0.52
CA ILE A 21 -9.35 8.60 -1.31
C ILE A 21 -9.59 10.09 -1.46
N LEU A 22 -9.66 10.56 -2.71
CA LEU A 22 -9.93 11.95 -3.08
C LEU A 22 -11.42 12.13 -3.40
N ALA A 23 -12.08 13.00 -2.64
CA ALA A 23 -13.41 13.51 -2.95
C ALA A 23 -13.26 14.98 -3.37
N GLU A 24 -12.99 15.17 -4.67
CA GLU A 24 -12.60 16.45 -5.27
C GLU A 24 -13.65 17.55 -5.05
N GLU A 25 -14.93 17.22 -5.28
CA GLU A 25 -16.07 18.15 -5.12
C GLU A 25 -16.11 18.78 -3.72
N TYR A 26 -15.75 18.02 -2.70
CA TYR A 26 -15.79 18.43 -1.29
C TYR A 26 -14.44 18.93 -0.77
N LYS A 27 -13.39 18.89 -1.61
CA LYS A 27 -12.01 19.22 -1.24
C LYS A 27 -11.51 18.41 -0.04
N VAL A 28 -11.81 17.12 -0.05
CA VAL A 28 -11.49 16.17 1.03
C VAL A 28 -10.57 15.07 0.51
N ILE A 29 -9.55 14.74 1.29
CA ILE A 29 -8.71 13.55 1.09
C ILE A 29 -8.70 12.75 2.39
N TYR A 30 -9.14 11.50 2.31
CA TYR A 30 -9.10 10.54 3.41
C TYR A 30 -7.92 9.58 3.23
N PHE A 31 -7.12 9.39 4.28
CA PHE A 31 -5.99 8.46 4.27
C PHE A 31 -6.38 7.15 4.95
N ASN A 32 -6.19 6.06 4.23
CA ASN A 32 -6.67 4.74 4.63
C ASN A 32 -5.79 4.16 5.75
N THR A 33 -6.40 3.83 6.89
CA THR A 33 -5.72 3.17 8.01
C THR A 33 -6.46 1.93 8.47
N GLN A 34 -5.80 0.79 8.43
CA GLN A 34 -6.44 -0.49 8.72
C GLN A 34 -6.83 -0.59 10.19
N LYS A 35 -7.93 -1.30 10.44
CA LYS A 35 -8.51 -1.48 11.79
C LYS A 35 -8.97 -0.19 12.51
N ASN A 36 -9.05 0.93 11.77
CA ASN A 36 -9.51 2.25 12.24
C ASN A 36 -10.77 2.71 11.47
N ALA A 37 -11.81 1.87 11.41
CA ALA A 37 -13.04 2.11 10.64
C ALA A 37 -12.87 2.27 9.11
N ASN A 38 -11.78 1.76 8.53
CA ASN A 38 -11.51 1.90 7.10
C ASN A 38 -12.62 1.38 6.17
N SER A 39 -13.16 0.19 6.45
CA SER A 39 -14.26 -0.40 5.66
C SER A 39 -15.49 0.50 5.68
N THR A 40 -15.80 1.09 6.84
CA THR A 40 -16.90 2.03 7.03
C THR A 40 -16.69 3.31 6.23
N MET A 41 -15.50 3.92 6.30
CA MET A 41 -15.19 5.12 5.52
C MET A 41 -15.24 4.85 4.02
N LYS A 42 -14.64 3.76 3.55
CA LYS A 42 -14.70 3.37 2.13
C LYS A 42 -16.15 3.19 1.66
N ALA A 43 -17.01 2.58 2.47
CA ALA A 43 -18.42 2.42 2.14
C ALA A 43 -19.14 3.78 2.02
N GLN A 44 -18.81 4.75 2.87
CA GLN A 44 -19.33 6.12 2.72
C GLN A 44 -18.79 6.80 1.46
N PHE A 45 -17.51 6.62 1.13
CA PHE A 45 -16.93 7.18 -0.10
C PHE A 45 -17.55 6.59 -1.37
N VAL A 46 -17.99 5.32 -1.37
CA VAL A 46 -18.78 4.76 -2.48
C VAL A 46 -20.05 5.59 -2.72
N GLU A 47 -20.75 5.96 -1.65
CA GLU A 47 -21.98 6.78 -1.73
C GLU A 47 -21.66 8.23 -2.15
N VAL A 48 -20.68 8.86 -1.51
CA VAL A 48 -20.26 10.25 -1.78
C VAL A 48 -19.80 10.43 -3.23
N LEU A 49 -19.10 9.45 -3.79
CA LEU A 49 -18.58 9.51 -5.15
C LEU A 49 -19.60 9.03 -6.20
N GLY A 50 -20.82 8.68 -5.79
CA GLY A 50 -21.85 8.19 -6.70
C GLY A 50 -21.50 6.88 -7.40
N LEU A 51 -20.67 6.03 -6.77
CA LEU A 51 -20.24 4.77 -7.35
C LEU A 51 -21.33 3.70 -7.17
N SER A 52 -21.51 2.85 -8.19
CA SER A 52 -22.47 1.75 -8.12
C SER A 52 -22.08 0.73 -7.05
N LYS A 53 -23.05 0.36 -6.21
CA LYS A 53 -22.88 -0.71 -5.21
C LYS A 53 -22.84 -2.06 -5.90
N THR A 54 -21.85 -2.89 -5.56
CA THR A 54 -21.79 -4.29 -6.01
C THR A 54 -22.82 -5.13 -5.27
N LYS A 55 -22.99 -6.39 -5.72
CA LYS A 55 -23.87 -7.36 -5.04
C LYS A 55 -23.40 -7.66 -3.62
N ASP A 56 -22.09 -7.68 -3.38
CA ASP A 56 -21.49 -8.07 -2.10
C ASP A 56 -21.18 -6.87 -1.18
N PHE A 57 -21.58 -5.65 -1.58
CA PHE A 57 -21.41 -4.44 -0.80
C PHE A 57 -22.06 -4.55 0.60
N PRO A 58 -21.40 -4.09 1.68
CA PRO A 58 -20.10 -3.43 1.74
C PRO A 58 -18.90 -4.38 1.99
N LYS A 59 -19.07 -5.71 1.90
CA LYS A 59 -18.04 -6.69 2.29
C LYS A 59 -16.81 -6.67 1.37
N ASP A 60 -17.00 -6.31 0.12
CA ASP A 60 -15.99 -6.30 -0.94
C ASP A 60 -15.37 -4.91 -1.17
N VAL A 61 -15.68 -3.93 -0.31
CA VAL A 61 -15.33 -2.51 -0.49
C VAL A 61 -13.82 -2.26 -0.63
N HIS A 62 -12.98 -3.18 -0.13
CA HIS A 62 -11.53 -3.08 -0.21
C HIS A 62 -10.95 -3.46 -1.58
N TYR A 63 -11.67 -4.25 -2.38
CA TYR A 63 -11.14 -4.90 -3.58
C TYR A 63 -11.92 -4.57 -4.85
N SER A 64 -13.22 -4.26 -4.72
CA SER A 64 -14.11 -4.05 -5.86
C SER A 64 -14.14 -2.60 -6.39
N TYR A 65 -13.45 -1.67 -5.73
CA TYR A 65 -13.52 -0.25 -6.03
C TYR A 65 -12.14 0.34 -6.32
N ASN A 66 -12.07 1.08 -7.43
CA ASN A 66 -10.92 1.93 -7.76
C ASN A 66 -11.27 3.38 -7.41
N PHE A 67 -10.96 3.77 -6.17
CA PHE A 67 -11.23 5.12 -5.69
C PHE A 67 -10.31 6.14 -6.37
N PRO A 68 -10.79 7.37 -6.66
CA PRO A 68 -9.90 8.47 -7.01
C PRO A 68 -8.91 8.70 -5.86
N ALA A 69 -7.67 9.02 -6.20
CA ALA A 69 -6.61 9.25 -5.22
C ALA A 69 -5.76 10.45 -5.64
N ALA A 70 -5.28 11.20 -4.65
CA ALA A 70 -4.34 12.29 -4.86
C ALA A 70 -2.91 11.75 -4.92
N MET A 71 -2.14 12.23 -5.90
CA MET A 71 -0.72 11.90 -6.01
C MET A 71 0.07 12.58 -4.88
N GLN A 72 1.07 11.88 -4.32
CA GLN A 72 1.88 12.40 -3.22
C GLN A 72 2.50 13.78 -3.53
N SER A 73 3.00 13.96 -4.75
CA SER A 73 3.61 15.22 -5.22
C SER A 73 2.65 16.42 -5.25
N GLU A 74 1.35 16.15 -5.24
CA GLU A 74 0.29 17.16 -5.35
C GLU A 74 -0.28 17.56 -3.98
N LEU A 75 -0.04 16.76 -2.94
CA LEU A 75 -0.67 16.93 -1.61
C LEU A 75 -0.34 18.28 -0.95
N LEU A 76 0.91 18.72 -1.09
CA LEU A 76 1.41 19.98 -0.51
C LEU A 76 1.30 21.17 -1.48
N SER A 77 0.96 20.92 -2.75
CA SER A 77 0.81 21.93 -3.81
C SER A 77 -0.66 22.07 -4.19
N THR A 78 -1.14 21.31 -5.18
CA THR A 78 -2.52 21.33 -5.69
C THR A 78 -3.54 21.20 -4.57
N TYR A 79 -3.36 20.24 -3.66
CA TYR A 79 -4.31 19.94 -2.58
C TYR A 79 -3.97 20.61 -1.25
N ARG A 80 -3.13 21.67 -1.26
CA ARG A 80 -2.68 22.35 -0.04
C ARG A 80 -3.85 22.76 0.87
N LYS A 81 -4.92 23.30 0.27
CA LYS A 81 -6.13 23.80 0.97
C LYS A 81 -7.17 22.71 1.29
N TYR A 82 -6.97 21.46 0.86
CA TYR A 82 -7.94 20.39 1.07
C TYR A 82 -7.87 19.92 2.52
N LEU A 83 -9.00 19.47 3.06
CA LEU A 83 -9.03 18.78 4.33
C LEU A 83 -8.45 17.38 4.12
N LYS A 84 -7.30 17.10 4.73
CA LYS A 84 -6.54 15.86 4.63
C LYS A 84 -6.57 15.18 5.99
N PHE A 85 -7.35 14.12 6.11
CA PHE A 85 -7.60 13.48 7.40
C PHE A 85 -7.29 11.99 7.39
N ILE A 86 -6.95 11.51 8.59
CA ILE A 86 -6.67 10.10 8.90
C ILE A 86 -7.43 9.74 10.17
N ILE A 87 -7.87 8.49 10.28
CA ILE A 87 -8.49 7.98 11.51
C ILE A 87 -7.47 7.11 12.24
N LEU A 88 -7.27 7.40 13.51
CA LEU A 88 -6.36 6.72 14.41
C LEU A 88 -7.15 5.98 15.48
N ARG A 89 -6.51 5.01 16.13
CA ARG A 89 -7.08 4.26 17.25
C ARG A 89 -6.01 4.02 18.30
N ASN A 90 -6.42 3.89 19.55
CA ASN A 90 -5.56 3.39 20.62
C ASN A 90 -4.76 2.14 20.15
N PRO A 91 -3.42 2.13 20.22
CA PRO A 91 -2.59 1.05 19.67
C PRO A 91 -2.92 -0.32 20.24
N TRP A 92 -3.18 -0.41 21.55
CA TRP A 92 -3.53 -1.66 22.22
C TRP A 92 -4.88 -2.20 21.72
N GLU A 93 -5.87 -1.33 21.56
CA GLU A 93 -7.19 -1.70 21.05
C GLU A 93 -7.13 -2.07 19.55
N ARG A 94 -6.33 -1.34 18.76
CA ARG A 94 -6.08 -1.62 17.34
C ARG A 94 -5.46 -3.00 17.16
N LEU A 95 -4.50 -3.37 18.00
CA LEU A 95 -3.83 -4.66 17.94
C LEU A 95 -4.78 -5.82 18.26
N VAL A 96 -5.64 -5.69 19.29
CA VAL A 96 -6.69 -6.70 19.55
C VAL A 96 -7.68 -6.75 18.40
N SER A 97 -8.07 -5.61 17.82
CA SER A 97 -8.93 -5.61 16.63
C SER A 97 -8.31 -6.35 15.44
N CYS A 98 -6.98 -6.23 15.25
CA CYS A 98 -6.23 -7.03 14.28
C CYS A 98 -6.32 -8.51 14.63
N TYR A 99 -5.94 -8.89 15.86
CA TYR A 99 -5.99 -10.27 16.35
C TYR A 99 -7.35 -10.94 16.10
N LYS A 100 -8.44 -10.34 16.59
CA LYS A 100 -9.78 -10.93 16.48
C LYS A 100 -10.22 -11.12 15.03
N SER A 101 -9.79 -10.21 14.16
CA SER A 101 -10.17 -10.18 12.74
C SER A 101 -9.32 -11.06 11.85
N LYS A 102 -8.09 -11.37 12.25
CA LYS A 102 -7.08 -11.99 11.38
C LYS A 102 -6.54 -13.31 11.90
N ILE A 103 -6.66 -13.53 13.20
CA ILE A 103 -5.99 -14.61 13.91
C ILE A 103 -7.00 -15.46 14.70
N GLU A 104 -7.84 -14.85 15.55
CA GLU A 104 -8.75 -15.57 16.47
C GLU A 104 -9.78 -16.45 15.74
N SER A 105 -10.32 -15.96 14.62
CA SER A 105 -11.29 -16.71 13.82
C SER A 105 -10.93 -16.58 12.34
N SER A 106 -10.82 -17.71 11.64
CA SER A 106 -10.65 -17.72 10.19
C SER A 106 -11.94 -17.21 9.53
N SER A 107 -12.09 -15.91 9.37
CA SER A 107 -12.98 -15.41 8.33
C SER A 107 -12.34 -15.81 7.00
N LYS A 108 -12.91 -16.80 6.31
CA LYS A 108 -12.61 -17.18 4.91
C LYS A 108 -12.93 -16.06 3.91
N THR A 109 -12.74 -14.81 4.28
CA THR A 109 -12.64 -13.68 3.36
C THR A 109 -11.19 -13.67 2.92
N GLY A 110 -10.91 -13.57 1.62
CA GLY A 110 -9.57 -13.68 1.01
C GLY A 110 -8.56 -12.58 1.42
N GLU A 111 -8.46 -12.28 2.71
CA GLU A 111 -7.57 -11.32 3.37
C GLU A 111 -6.52 -12.05 4.24
N ASP A 112 -6.24 -13.33 3.96
CA ASP A 112 -5.25 -14.18 4.66
C ASP A 112 -3.79 -13.78 4.36
N TYR A 113 -3.56 -12.72 3.57
CA TYR A 113 -2.25 -12.20 3.19
C TYR A 113 -1.35 -11.82 4.37
N ILE A 114 -1.94 -11.55 5.54
CA ILE A 114 -1.17 -11.28 6.76
C ILE A 114 -0.28 -12.50 7.11
N LEU A 115 -0.76 -13.72 6.91
CA LEU A 115 -0.02 -14.96 7.15
C LEU A 115 1.07 -15.17 6.09
N ASP A 116 0.81 -14.77 4.84
CA ASP A 116 1.81 -14.82 3.76
C ASP A 116 2.98 -13.87 4.02
N SER A 117 2.71 -12.73 4.67
CA SER A 117 3.70 -11.69 4.96
C SER A 117 4.54 -11.97 6.22
N SER A 118 4.03 -12.80 7.12
CA SER A 118 4.60 -13.03 8.46
C SER A 118 4.49 -14.52 8.80
N PRO A 119 5.53 -15.33 8.50
CA PRO A 119 5.46 -16.79 8.57
C PRO A 119 5.29 -17.33 10.00
N ASP A 120 5.59 -16.52 11.01
CA ASP A 120 5.44 -16.87 12.43
C ASP A 120 4.00 -16.66 12.94
N LEU A 121 3.11 -16.08 12.13
CA LEU A 121 1.69 -15.95 12.46
C LEU A 121 0.90 -17.16 11.97
N TYR A 122 -0.05 -17.63 12.78
CA TYR A 122 -0.99 -18.68 12.39
C TYR A 122 -2.38 -18.48 12.99
N ILE A 123 -3.40 -19.01 12.32
CA ILE A 123 -4.80 -18.92 12.77
C ILE A 123 -5.00 -19.65 14.09
N GLY A 124 -5.70 -19.01 15.02
CA GLY A 124 -6.02 -19.54 16.33
C GLY A 124 -4.87 -19.48 17.32
N MET A 125 -3.74 -18.81 17.00
CA MET A 125 -2.67 -18.63 17.98
C MET A 125 -3.17 -17.83 19.20
N PRO A 126 -2.67 -18.10 20.42
CA PRO A 126 -2.98 -17.30 21.60
C PRO A 126 -2.62 -15.82 21.41
N PHE A 127 -3.37 -14.92 22.04
CA PHE A 127 -3.13 -13.48 21.92
C PHE A 127 -1.73 -13.06 22.38
N GLU A 128 -1.23 -13.64 23.47
CA GLU A 128 0.12 -13.37 23.99
C GLU A 128 1.20 -13.68 22.93
N GLU A 129 1.14 -14.87 22.33
CA GLU A 129 2.08 -15.27 21.27
C GLU A 129 1.98 -14.36 20.04
N PHE A 130 0.76 -13.94 19.68
CA PHE A 130 0.55 -12.96 18.61
C PHE A 130 1.26 -11.63 18.90
N VAL A 131 1.16 -11.14 20.14
CA VAL A 131 1.84 -9.90 20.56
C VAL A 131 3.36 -10.07 20.49
N GLU A 132 3.91 -11.20 20.93
CA GLU A 132 5.35 -11.46 20.83
C GLU A 132 5.85 -11.39 19.38
N VAL A 133 5.16 -12.08 18.47
CA VAL A 133 5.50 -12.07 17.05
C VAL A 133 5.43 -10.65 16.49
N VAL A 134 4.31 -9.94 16.70
CA VAL A 134 4.13 -8.58 16.19
C VAL A 134 5.18 -7.60 16.75
N CYS A 135 5.49 -7.69 18.04
CA CYS A 135 6.47 -6.81 18.68
C CYS A 135 7.90 -7.08 18.21
N SER A 136 8.20 -8.30 17.75
CA SER A 136 9.50 -8.65 17.17
C SER A 136 9.69 -8.12 15.73
N ILE A 137 8.61 -7.74 15.04
CA ILE A 137 8.64 -7.32 13.64
C ILE A 137 8.70 -5.78 13.56
N PRO A 138 9.78 -5.18 13.02
CA PRO A 138 9.87 -3.72 12.84
C PRO A 138 8.88 -3.23 11.77
N ASP A 139 8.49 -1.95 11.83
CA ASP A 139 7.49 -1.35 10.92
C ASP A 139 7.82 -1.54 9.43
N SER A 140 9.10 -1.49 9.08
CA SER A 140 9.62 -1.73 7.73
C SER A 140 9.20 -3.07 7.11
N LYS A 141 9.00 -4.09 7.97
CA LYS A 141 8.63 -5.45 7.60
C LYS A 141 7.21 -5.83 8.05
N ALA A 142 6.59 -5.02 8.90
CA ALA A 142 5.26 -5.27 9.42
C ALA A 142 4.20 -5.20 8.32
N ASP A 143 3.18 -6.04 8.45
CA ASP A 143 1.96 -5.88 7.66
C ASP A 143 1.20 -4.62 8.10
N PHE A 144 0.53 -3.96 7.17
CA PHE A 144 -0.16 -2.69 7.44
C PHE A 144 -1.29 -2.81 8.49
N HIS A 145 -1.80 -4.01 8.76
CA HIS A 145 -2.79 -4.24 9.81
C HIS A 145 -2.21 -4.07 11.23
N PHE A 146 -0.90 -4.25 11.42
CA PHE A 146 -0.23 -4.11 12.72
C PHE A 146 1.02 -3.22 12.72
N CYS A 147 1.41 -2.63 11.59
CA CYS A 147 2.41 -1.55 11.53
C CYS A 147 2.01 -0.35 12.41
N SER A 148 2.94 0.46 12.90
CA SER A 148 2.58 1.68 13.63
C SER A 148 1.80 2.66 12.75
N GLN A 149 0.87 3.40 13.34
CA GLN A 149 -0.02 4.28 12.60
C GLN A 149 0.72 5.53 12.12
N ILE A 150 1.69 6.03 12.91
CA ILE A 150 2.56 7.12 12.50
C ILE A 150 3.40 6.72 11.28
N TYR A 151 3.89 5.48 11.22
CA TYR A 151 4.62 4.99 10.05
C TYR A 151 3.72 4.96 8.81
N LEU A 152 2.46 4.55 8.95
CA LEU A 152 1.48 4.58 7.85
C LEU A 152 1.06 6.01 7.45
N ALA A 153 1.08 6.96 8.39
CA ALA A 153 0.74 8.36 8.14
C ALA A 153 1.85 9.13 7.40
N LEU A 154 3.07 8.59 7.39
CA LEU A 154 4.21 9.16 6.68
C LEU A 154 4.41 8.49 5.32
N TYR A 155 4.64 9.31 4.31
CA TYR A 155 5.21 8.84 3.05
C TYR A 155 6.68 8.45 3.22
N ASP A 156 7.21 7.72 2.23
CA ASP A 156 8.58 7.19 2.25
C ASP A 156 9.66 8.29 2.31
N ASP A 157 9.35 9.50 1.84
CA ASP A 157 10.22 10.68 1.92
C ASP A 157 10.12 11.44 3.27
N GLY A 158 9.31 10.92 4.21
CA GLY A 158 9.03 11.56 5.50
C GLY A 158 7.92 12.60 5.46
N THR A 159 7.24 12.79 4.31
CA THR A 159 6.13 13.74 4.22
C THR A 159 4.97 13.29 5.10
N PHE A 160 4.53 14.17 6.00
CA PHE A 160 3.27 14.06 6.74
C PHE A 160 2.23 15.03 6.15
N PRO A 161 1.24 14.56 5.35
CA PRO A 161 0.33 15.45 4.64
C PRO A 161 -0.90 15.88 5.45
N MET A 162 -1.16 15.26 6.60
CA MET A 162 -2.42 15.44 7.31
C MET A 162 -2.49 16.84 7.92
N ASN A 163 -3.68 17.42 7.86
CA ASN A 163 -4.01 18.65 8.59
C ASN A 163 -5.19 18.47 9.56
N TYR A 164 -5.71 17.24 9.66
CA TYR A 164 -6.77 16.89 10.58
C TYR A 164 -6.59 15.43 11.06
N LEU A 165 -6.58 15.20 12.36
CA LEU A 165 -6.46 13.85 12.95
C LEU A 165 -7.77 13.46 13.62
N CYS A 166 -8.35 12.34 13.20
CA CYS A 166 -9.51 11.76 13.84
C CYS A 166 -9.06 10.60 14.74
N ASN A 167 -9.83 10.32 15.79
CA ASN A 167 -9.67 9.11 16.58
C ASN A 167 -10.97 8.33 16.68
N MET A 168 -10.86 7.03 16.91
CA MET A 168 -11.99 6.11 17.00
C MET A 168 -12.92 6.43 18.17
N GLU A 169 -12.35 6.85 19.31
CA GLU A 169 -13.06 7.11 20.57
C GLU A 169 -14.00 8.33 20.45
N ASN A 170 -13.71 9.25 19.53
CA ASN A 170 -14.55 10.42 19.26
C ASN A 170 -14.95 10.53 17.77
N LEU A 171 -15.02 9.40 17.06
CA LEU A 171 -15.17 9.39 15.61
C LEU A 171 -16.45 10.08 15.14
N ALA A 172 -17.57 9.90 15.85
CA ALA A 172 -18.84 10.54 15.49
C ALA A 172 -18.76 12.07 15.51
N PHE A 173 -18.03 12.64 16.47
CA PHE A 173 -17.77 14.07 16.54
C PHE A 173 -16.91 14.53 15.36
N HIS A 174 -15.82 13.81 15.06
CA HIS A 174 -14.95 14.16 13.93
C HIS A 174 -15.68 14.12 12.58
N ILE A 175 -16.51 13.10 12.34
CA ILE A 175 -17.31 13.02 11.11
C ILE A 175 -18.30 14.17 11.03
N LYS A 176 -18.91 14.57 12.15
CA LYS A 176 -19.78 15.75 12.20
C LYS A 176 -19.01 17.02 11.84
N GLU A 177 -17.84 17.25 12.44
CA GLU A 177 -17.00 18.42 12.12
C GLU A 177 -16.56 18.45 10.65
N ILE A 178 -16.13 17.30 10.10
CA ILE A 178 -15.72 17.21 8.68
C ILE A 178 -16.90 17.55 7.77
N LYS A 179 -18.09 17.03 8.08
CA LYS A 179 -19.33 17.32 7.34
C LYS A 179 -19.66 18.82 7.39
N GLU A 180 -19.61 19.43 8.55
CA GLU A 180 -19.89 20.86 8.73
C GLU A 180 -18.88 21.75 7.98
N LYS A 181 -17.59 21.37 7.96
CA LYS A 181 -16.52 22.15 7.30
C LYS A 181 -16.50 22.03 5.79
N THR A 182 -16.92 20.89 5.24
CA THR A 182 -16.70 20.56 3.82
C THR A 182 -17.98 20.36 3.03
N GLY A 183 -19.13 20.22 3.70
CA GLY A 183 -20.40 19.90 3.08
C GLY A 183 -20.50 18.45 2.59
N ILE A 184 -19.48 17.61 2.82
CA ILE A 184 -19.50 16.20 2.41
C ILE A 184 -20.68 15.47 3.05
N PRO A 185 -21.53 14.77 2.28
CA PRO A 185 -22.77 14.20 2.78
C PRO A 185 -22.52 12.86 3.48
N PHE A 186 -21.51 12.79 4.35
CA PHE A 186 -21.33 11.62 5.20
C PHE A 186 -22.59 11.37 6.01
N THR A 187 -23.02 10.11 5.99
CA THR A 187 -24.11 9.61 6.82
C THR A 187 -23.64 9.54 8.27
N SER A 188 -24.56 9.64 9.22
CA SER A 188 -24.25 9.30 10.61
C SER A 188 -23.65 7.91 10.59
N LEU A 189 -22.41 7.76 11.05
CA LEU A 189 -21.73 6.48 11.06
C LEU A 189 -22.68 5.47 11.70
N PRO A 190 -23.18 4.48 10.94
CA PRO A 190 -23.90 3.41 11.57
C PRO A 190 -22.97 2.85 12.64
N GLN A 191 -23.50 2.33 13.74
CA GLN A 191 -22.73 1.54 14.70
C GLN A 191 -22.21 0.22 14.07
N LEU A 192 -21.77 0.25 12.81
CA LEU A 192 -21.34 -0.85 11.96
C LEU A 192 -19.94 -1.35 12.27
N ASN A 193 -19.33 -0.85 13.34
CA ASN A 193 -18.39 -1.60 14.15
C ASN A 193 -18.52 -1.14 15.60
N LYS A 194 -19.71 -1.29 16.20
CA LYS A 194 -19.71 -1.90 17.52
C LYS A 194 -19.07 -3.28 17.31
N SER A 195 -17.74 -3.35 17.33
CA SER A 195 -17.11 -4.46 18.02
C SER A 195 -17.63 -4.37 19.46
N ALA A 196 -18.84 -4.88 19.64
CA ALA A 196 -19.68 -4.63 20.79
C ALA A 196 -18.89 -5.06 22.04
N ASN A 197 -18.68 -4.13 22.96
CA ASN A 197 -18.35 -4.43 24.36
C ASN A 197 -17.18 -5.38 24.62
N PHE A 198 -16.20 -5.54 23.72
CA PHE A 198 -15.01 -6.29 24.12
C PHE A 198 -14.07 -5.31 24.81
N ARG A 199 -13.85 -5.56 26.11
CA ARG A 199 -12.86 -4.87 26.91
C ARG A 199 -11.49 -5.33 26.42
N TYR A 200 -10.89 -4.58 25.49
CA TYR A 200 -9.58 -4.95 24.95
C TYR A 200 -8.54 -5.11 26.06
N GLU A 201 -8.75 -4.41 27.19
CA GLU A 201 -7.90 -4.48 28.37
C GLU A 201 -7.82 -5.90 28.95
N THR A 202 -8.86 -6.73 28.79
CA THR A 202 -8.87 -8.10 29.32
C THR A 202 -7.96 -9.06 28.56
N PHE A 203 -7.43 -8.63 27.40
CA PHE A 203 -6.47 -9.42 26.64
C PHE A 203 -5.03 -9.22 27.15
N TYR A 204 -4.78 -8.19 27.96
CA TYR A 204 -3.43 -7.79 28.32
C TYR A 204 -3.08 -8.17 29.75
N THR A 205 -1.91 -8.78 29.91
CA THR A 205 -1.16 -8.77 31.17
C THR A 205 -0.35 -7.47 31.25
N PRO A 206 0.13 -7.07 32.45
CA PRO A 206 1.00 -5.89 32.58
C PRO A 206 2.24 -5.94 31.68
N ASP A 207 2.82 -7.12 31.47
CA ASP A 207 3.97 -7.31 30.58
C ASP A 207 3.60 -7.01 29.11
N LEU A 208 2.46 -7.54 28.65
CA LEU A 208 1.98 -7.27 27.28
C LEU A 208 1.63 -5.80 27.06
N VAL A 209 1.13 -5.09 28.09
CA VAL A 209 0.89 -3.64 27.99
C VAL A 209 2.19 -2.92 27.66
N GLU A 210 3.27 -3.22 28.40
CA GLU A 210 4.57 -2.57 28.22
C GLU A 210 5.19 -2.93 26.87
N LYS A 211 5.15 -4.20 26.46
CA LYS A 211 5.66 -4.62 25.14
C LYS A 211 5.01 -3.86 24.00
N VAL A 212 3.69 -3.71 24.04
CA VAL A 212 2.94 -2.94 23.04
C VAL A 212 3.23 -1.44 23.15
N ALA A 213 3.40 -0.91 24.36
CA ALA A 213 3.81 0.48 24.57
C ALA A 213 5.15 0.78 23.88
N VAL A 214 6.14 -0.10 24.06
CA VAL A 214 7.46 0.02 23.43
C VAL A 214 7.37 -0.16 21.91
N ARG A 215 6.64 -1.18 21.44
CA ARG A 215 6.50 -1.46 20.00
C ARG A 215 5.84 -0.30 19.24
N TYR A 216 4.89 0.39 19.86
CA TYR A 216 4.15 1.50 19.29
C TYR A 216 4.47 2.83 19.97
N GLN A 217 5.70 2.99 20.49
CA GLN A 217 6.09 4.14 21.29
C GLN A 217 5.80 5.47 20.59
N ALA A 218 6.08 5.56 19.28
CA ALA A 218 5.81 6.76 18.49
C ALA A 218 4.30 7.08 18.41
N ASP A 219 3.43 6.07 18.25
CA ASP A 219 1.98 6.29 18.28
C ASP A 219 1.53 6.75 19.68
N VAL A 220 2.09 6.14 20.73
CA VAL A 220 1.77 6.47 22.13
C VAL A 220 2.18 7.90 22.46
N GLU A 221 3.39 8.31 22.11
CA GLU A 221 3.94 9.64 22.39
C GLU A 221 3.24 10.72 21.57
N PHE A 222 3.22 10.60 20.24
CA PHE A 222 2.72 11.69 19.39
C PHE A 222 1.21 11.83 19.42
N PHE A 223 0.47 10.72 19.55
CA PHE A 223 -0.99 10.75 19.65
C PHE A 223 -1.50 10.67 21.09
N GLN A 224 -0.60 10.75 22.09
CA GLN A 224 -0.90 10.81 23.52
C GLN A 224 -1.81 9.67 24.02
N TYR A 225 -1.70 8.49 23.42
CA TYR A 225 -2.50 7.34 23.85
C TYR A 225 -2.03 6.77 25.19
N LYS A 226 -2.97 6.28 25.98
CA LYS A 226 -2.70 5.55 27.21
C LYS A 226 -3.54 4.28 27.25
N PHE A 227 -2.99 3.21 27.79
CA PHE A 227 -3.72 1.95 27.94
C PHE A 227 -4.94 2.13 28.85
N GLY A 228 -6.10 1.63 28.43
CA GLY A 228 -7.35 1.69 29.19
C GLY A 228 -7.98 3.09 29.31
N VAL A 229 -7.46 4.10 28.60
CA VAL A 229 -7.95 5.48 28.68
C VAL A 229 -8.47 5.93 27.31
N GLU A 230 -9.72 6.39 27.28
CA GLU A 230 -10.27 7.07 26.11
C GLU A 230 -9.54 8.41 25.93
N ASN A 231 -8.83 8.58 24.81
CA ASN A 231 -8.22 9.87 24.48
C ASN A 231 -9.20 10.70 23.65
N LYS A 232 -9.85 11.69 24.28
CA LYS A 232 -10.76 12.64 23.58
C LYS A 232 -10.10 13.98 23.30
N ASP A 233 -8.91 14.19 23.84
CA ASP A 233 -8.21 15.46 23.83
C ASP A 233 -7.11 15.46 22.74
N PHE A 234 -6.43 16.59 22.62
CA PHE A 234 -5.34 16.84 21.66
C PHE A 234 -4.37 15.63 21.53
N PRO A 235 -3.87 15.27 20.31
CA PRO A 235 -3.78 16.08 19.08
C PRO A 235 -4.95 15.94 18.10
N PHE A 236 -6.08 15.36 18.50
CA PHE A 236 -7.21 15.16 17.58
C PHE A 236 -7.92 16.45 17.21
N GLY A 237 -8.43 16.51 15.98
CA GLY A 237 -8.94 17.71 15.33
C GLY A 237 -7.93 18.35 14.39
N LYS A 238 -7.97 19.68 14.27
CA LYS A 238 -7.07 20.43 13.38
C LYS A 238 -5.63 20.38 13.90
N VAL A 239 -4.72 19.91 13.05
CA VAL A 239 -3.29 19.87 13.34
C VAL A 239 -2.71 21.29 13.26
N SER A 240 -1.99 21.72 14.31
CA SER A 240 -1.23 22.97 14.28
C SER A 240 0.12 22.77 13.61
N GLU A 241 0.64 23.80 12.95
CA GLU A 241 1.97 23.74 12.33
C GLU A 241 3.05 23.53 13.41
N SER A 242 2.90 24.15 14.59
CA SER A 242 3.84 23.99 15.70
C SER A 242 3.95 22.55 16.18
N TRP A 243 2.83 21.83 16.32
CA TRP A 243 2.85 20.42 16.72
C TRP A 243 3.46 19.56 15.62
N LYS A 244 3.13 19.84 14.36
CA LYS A 244 3.68 19.11 13.23
C LYS A 244 5.19 19.29 13.14
N ASP A 245 5.68 20.51 13.31
CA ASP A 245 7.10 20.84 13.35
C ASP A 245 7.79 20.15 14.53
N GLU A 246 7.21 20.21 15.73
CA GLU A 246 7.74 19.52 16.92
C GLU A 246 7.84 18.01 16.69
N MET A 247 6.77 17.39 16.20
CA MET A 247 6.72 15.96 15.87
C MET A 247 7.81 15.61 14.84
N LEU A 248 7.88 16.32 13.72
CA LEU A 248 8.83 16.00 12.63
C LEU A 248 10.30 16.23 13.04
N ASN A 249 10.57 17.14 13.97
CA ASN A 249 11.92 17.39 14.50
C ASN A 249 12.27 16.55 15.73
N HIS A 250 11.35 15.73 16.24
CA HIS A 250 11.62 14.85 17.36
C HIS A 250 12.66 13.77 16.98
N PRO A 251 13.65 13.43 17.84
CA PRO A 251 14.69 12.45 17.52
C PRO A 251 14.15 11.08 17.06
N MET A 252 13.05 10.62 17.66
CA MET A 252 12.38 9.38 17.27
C MET A 252 11.83 9.45 15.84
N MET A 253 11.19 10.57 15.48
CA MET A 253 10.67 10.77 14.13
C MET A 253 11.76 10.95 13.10
N ILE A 254 12.83 11.66 13.43
CA ILE A 254 14.00 11.77 12.56
C ILE A 254 14.57 10.38 12.25
N THR A 255 14.63 9.50 13.26
CA THR A 255 15.11 8.12 13.08
C THR A 255 14.18 7.32 12.17
N LEU A 256 12.88 7.35 12.43
CA LEU A 256 11.87 6.67 11.62
C LEU A 256 11.87 7.17 10.16
N ILE A 257 11.98 8.49 9.94
CA ILE A 257 12.08 9.09 8.60
C ILE A 257 13.37 8.64 7.89
N LYS A 258 14.50 8.53 8.61
CA LYS A 258 15.76 8.02 8.03
C LYS A 258 15.62 6.56 7.60
N GLU A 259 14.96 5.73 8.40
CA GLU A 259 14.69 4.33 8.06
C GLU A 259 13.83 4.21 6.80
N LYS A 260 12.70 4.94 6.73
CA LYS A 260 11.85 4.97 5.52
C LYS A 260 12.61 5.43 4.28
N ASN A 261 13.44 6.47 4.41
CA ASN A 261 14.28 6.96 3.31
C ASN A 261 15.31 5.92 2.83
N GLN A 262 15.93 5.18 3.75
CA GLN A 262 16.85 4.10 3.39
C GLN A 262 16.14 2.97 2.65
N GLU A 263 14.93 2.61 3.07
CA GLU A 263 14.09 1.65 2.35
C GLU A 263 13.76 2.13 0.94
N LEU A 264 13.34 3.39 0.78
CA LEU A 264 13.04 3.97 -0.52
C LEU A 264 14.26 3.91 -1.45
N LEU A 265 15.44 4.28 -0.94
CA LEU A 265 16.69 4.18 -1.68
C LEU A 265 16.98 2.74 -2.11
N GLN A 266 16.77 1.77 -1.22
CA GLN A 266 16.97 0.36 -1.53
C GLN A 266 15.99 -0.12 -2.61
N GLN A 267 14.72 0.26 -2.52
CA GLN A 267 13.70 -0.06 -3.53
C GLN A 267 14.05 0.55 -4.89
N VAL A 268 14.47 1.81 -4.92
CA VAL A 268 14.91 2.48 -6.17
C VAL A 268 16.12 1.77 -6.78
N LYS A 269 17.10 1.35 -5.96
CA LYS A 269 18.26 0.57 -6.42
C LYS A 269 17.82 -0.77 -7.03
N LEU A 270 16.93 -1.50 -6.36
CA LEU A 270 16.41 -2.79 -6.85
C LEU A 270 15.63 -2.64 -8.16
N LYS A 271 14.78 -1.60 -8.29
CA LYS A 271 14.05 -1.29 -9.53
C LYS A 271 15.01 -0.99 -10.68
N LYS A 272 16.03 -0.15 -10.45
CA LYS A 272 17.07 0.14 -11.47
C LYS A 272 17.83 -1.12 -11.90
N LEU A 273 18.16 -2.00 -10.95
CA LEU A 273 18.82 -3.27 -11.23
C LEU A 273 17.93 -4.20 -12.09
N ALA A 274 16.64 -4.29 -11.76
CA ALA A 274 15.67 -5.09 -12.53
C ALA A 274 15.54 -4.56 -13.97
N GLN A 275 15.36 -3.26 -14.14
CA GLN A 275 15.30 -2.62 -15.46
C GLN A 275 16.59 -2.85 -16.27
N THR A 276 17.76 -2.78 -15.62
CA THR A 276 19.04 -3.07 -16.28
C THR A 276 19.12 -4.52 -16.75
N LYS A 277 18.61 -5.48 -15.97
CA LYS A 277 18.55 -6.89 -16.39
C LYS A 277 17.61 -7.10 -17.58
N GLU A 278 16.47 -6.42 -17.60
CA GLU A 278 15.53 -6.46 -18.73
C GLU A 278 16.15 -5.87 -20.01
N ILE A 279 16.84 -4.73 -19.91
CA ILE A 279 17.57 -4.13 -21.04
C ILE A 279 18.60 -5.12 -21.61
N LYS A 280 19.43 -5.72 -20.76
CA LYS A 280 20.42 -6.73 -21.19
C LYS A 280 19.78 -7.96 -21.85
N LYS A 281 18.57 -8.34 -21.44
CA LYS A 281 17.82 -9.42 -22.08
C LYS A 281 17.35 -9.00 -23.48
N MET A 282 16.77 -7.80 -23.60
CA MET A 282 16.35 -7.24 -24.89
C MET A 282 17.51 -7.10 -25.87
N GLU A 283 18.69 -6.66 -25.42
CA GLU A 283 19.90 -6.59 -26.26
C GLU A 283 20.28 -7.96 -26.85
N LYS A 284 20.23 -9.03 -26.05
CA LYS A 284 20.49 -10.40 -26.52
C LYS A 284 19.43 -10.86 -27.53
N ASP A 285 18.16 -10.54 -27.29
CA ASP A 285 17.07 -10.88 -28.20
C ASP A 285 17.21 -10.12 -29.54
N ILE A 286 17.63 -8.86 -29.53
CA ILE A 286 17.93 -8.07 -30.74
C ILE A 286 19.05 -8.73 -31.55
N VAL A 287 20.16 -9.11 -30.90
CA VAL A 287 21.28 -9.79 -31.57
C VAL A 287 20.82 -11.10 -32.22
N LYS A 288 19.98 -11.87 -31.52
CA LYS A 288 19.39 -13.11 -32.07
C LYS A 288 18.50 -12.84 -33.28
N LEU A 289 17.66 -11.80 -33.22
CA LEU A 289 16.81 -11.40 -34.35
C LEU A 289 17.63 -10.95 -35.56
N GLN A 290 18.70 -10.19 -35.35
CA GLN A 290 19.62 -9.79 -36.43
C GLN A 290 20.29 -11.00 -37.09
N ASN A 291 20.70 -12.01 -36.32
CA ASN A 291 21.26 -13.24 -36.87
C ASN A 291 20.21 -14.02 -37.68
N ASN A 292 19.01 -14.20 -37.15
CA ASN A 292 17.91 -14.84 -37.89
C ASN A 292 17.58 -14.11 -39.20
N GLN A 293 17.63 -12.77 -39.19
CA GLN A 293 17.39 -11.97 -40.39
C GLN A 293 18.49 -12.18 -41.45
N ARG A 294 19.76 -12.29 -41.03
CA ARG A 294 20.89 -12.62 -41.93
C ARG A 294 20.73 -14.01 -42.53
N GLU A 295 20.36 -15.01 -41.73
CA GLU A 295 20.09 -16.37 -42.21
C GLU A 295 18.94 -16.40 -43.23
N LEU A 296 17.83 -15.72 -42.94
CA LEU A 296 16.70 -15.62 -43.86
C LEU A 296 17.11 -14.96 -45.19
N HIS A 297 17.94 -13.91 -45.13
CA HIS A 297 18.45 -13.26 -46.33
C HIS A 297 19.36 -14.20 -47.15
N ALA A 298 20.23 -14.97 -46.50
CA ALA A 298 21.06 -15.98 -47.15
C ALA A 298 20.24 -17.10 -47.81
N ILE A 299 19.19 -17.59 -47.14
CA ILE A 299 18.26 -18.58 -47.69
C ILE A 299 17.55 -18.02 -48.93
N LYS A 300 17.02 -16.80 -48.86
CA LYS A 300 16.38 -16.13 -50.01
C LYS A 300 17.34 -15.96 -51.18
N ALA A 301 18.56 -15.50 -50.93
CA ALA A 301 19.59 -15.35 -51.96
C ALA A 301 19.95 -16.70 -52.62
N SER A 302 20.07 -17.78 -51.84
CA SER A 302 20.29 -19.14 -52.35
C SER A 302 19.14 -19.63 -53.22
N PHE A 303 17.89 -19.37 -52.82
CA PHE A 303 16.71 -19.73 -53.61
C PHE A 303 16.67 -18.98 -54.95
N VAL A 304 16.91 -17.67 -54.94
CA VAL A 304 17.02 -16.84 -56.16
C VAL A 304 18.13 -17.36 -57.06
N TRP A 305 19.30 -17.68 -56.49
CA TRP A 305 20.43 -18.23 -57.25
C TRP A 305 20.10 -19.59 -57.87
N LYS A 306 19.50 -20.51 -57.11
CA LYS A 306 19.05 -21.83 -57.61
C LYS A 306 17.99 -21.71 -58.71
N ALA A 307 17.07 -20.77 -58.61
CA ALA A 307 16.04 -20.53 -59.63
C ALA A 307 16.61 -19.87 -60.90
N ALA A 308 17.60 -18.99 -60.78
CA ALA A 308 18.23 -18.29 -61.91
C ALA A 308 19.31 -19.12 -62.63
N TYR A 309 19.89 -20.12 -61.96
CA TYR A 309 20.99 -20.93 -62.48
C TYR A 309 20.66 -21.71 -63.78
N PRO A 310 19.48 -22.35 -63.92
CA PRO A 310 19.08 -22.99 -65.17
C PRO A 310 18.95 -21.99 -66.33
N LEU A 311 18.33 -20.83 -66.09
CA LEU A 311 18.19 -19.77 -67.09
C LEU A 311 19.54 -19.25 -67.58
N ARG A 312 20.48 -19.02 -66.65
CA ARG A 312 21.84 -18.57 -67.01
C ARG A 312 22.60 -19.62 -67.83
N LYS A 313 22.44 -20.91 -67.51
CA LYS A 313 23.01 -22.00 -68.33
C LYS A 313 22.43 -22.01 -69.74
N VAL A 314 21.12 -21.88 -69.89
CA VAL A 314 20.45 -21.82 -71.19
C VAL A 314 20.94 -20.62 -72.00
N ILE A 315 20.97 -19.41 -71.41
CA ILE A 315 21.47 -18.20 -72.08
C ILE A 315 22.95 -18.37 -72.49
N SER A 316 23.81 -18.91 -71.63
CA SER A 316 25.22 -19.14 -71.94
C SER A 316 25.44 -20.17 -73.07
N PHE A 317 24.57 -21.17 -73.15
CA PHE A 317 24.59 -22.16 -74.23
C PHE A 317 24.20 -21.55 -75.58
N PHE A 318 23.16 -20.69 -75.59
CA PHE A 318 22.75 -19.95 -76.78
C PHE A 318 23.79 -18.93 -77.23
N LEU A 319 24.42 -18.20 -76.31
CA LEU A 319 25.48 -17.24 -76.64
C LEU A 319 26.74 -17.92 -77.20
N ARG A 320 27.12 -19.11 -76.73
CA ARG A 320 28.23 -19.89 -77.31
C ARG A 320 27.94 -20.49 -78.68
N LYS A 321 26.67 -20.75 -79.01
CA LYS A 321 26.27 -21.25 -80.34
C LYS A 321 26.27 -20.17 -81.42
N ASN A 322 26.20 -18.89 -81.05
CA ASN A 322 26.20 -17.76 -82.00
C ASN A 322 27.60 -17.17 -82.26
N THR A 323 28.66 -17.78 -81.72
CA THR A 323 30.06 -17.35 -81.89
C THR A 323 30.90 -18.31 -82.72
N HIS A 324 30.27 -19.16 -83.54
CA HIS A 324 30.95 -20.01 -84.54
C HIS A 324 30.37 -19.80 -85.93
#